data_AF-A0A2N1TPY8-F1
#
_entry.id   AF-A0A2N1TPY8-F1
#
_cell.length_a   1.000
_cell.length_b   1.000
_cell.length_c   1.000
_cell.angle_alpha   90.00
_cell.angle_beta   90.00
_cell.angle_gamma   90.00
#
_symmetry.space_group_name_H-M   'P 1'
#
loop_
_entity.id
_entity.type
_entity.pdbx_description
1 polymer ?
#
loop_
_entity_poly.entity_id
_entity_poly.type
_entity_poly.pdbx_seq_one_letter_code
_entity_poly.pdbx_strand_id
1 'polypeptide(L)' 'MTAQQLLCDLAIAERNMEVQLKYNRLRYSNEVSNMFTVNDVSTYYDLIQKNIRQALALRRLAKREHLL' A
#
# COMPACT_ATOMS: atom_id res chain seq x y z
N MET A 1 13.49 -9.88 -1.37
CA MET A 1 12.68 -8.86 -2.09
C MET A 1 13.37 -7.53 -1.91
N THR A 2 13.60 -6.80 -2.99
CA THR A 2 14.26 -5.48 -2.93
C THR A 2 13.25 -4.38 -2.57
N ALA A 3 13.73 -3.25 -2.05
CA ALA A 3 12.88 -2.08 -1.79
C ALA A 3 12.17 -1.59 -3.07
N GLN A 4 12.85 -1.69 -4.21
CA GLN A 4 12.30 -1.35 -5.53
C GLN A 4 11.13 -2.27 -5.93
N GLN A 5 11.25 -3.58 -5.69
CA GLN A 5 10.15 -4.52 -5.93
C GLN A 5 8.94 -4.23 -5.03
N LEU A 6 9.17 -3.89 -3.76
CA LEU A 6 8.10 -3.53 -2.82
C LEU A 6 7.39 -2.24 -3.24
N LEU A 7 8.15 -1.24 -3.68
CA LEU A 7 7.60 0.02 -4.19
C LEU A 7 6.71 -0.24 -5.43
N CYS A 8 7.20 -1.04 -6.39
CA CYS A 8 6.41 -1.41 -7.57
C CYS A 8 5.13 -2.16 -7.19
N ASP A 9 5.21 -3.13 -6.27
CA ASP A 9 4.05 -3.89 -5.83
C ASP A 9 2.99 -2.96 -5.17
N LEU A 10 3.40 -1.99 -4.35
CA LEU A 10 2.49 -1.04 -3.72
C LEU A 10 1.87 -0.07 -4.75
N ALA A 11 2.65 0.39 -5.73
CA ALA A 11 2.15 1.25 -6.80
C ALA A 11 1.13 0.51 -7.71
N ILE A 12 1.37 -0.77 -8.00
CA ILE A 12 0.42 -1.62 -8.74
C ILE A 12 -0.88 -1.76 -7.92
N ALA A 13 -0.76 -2.04 -6.61
CA ALA A 13 -1.91 -2.17 -5.73
C ALA A 13 -2.75 -0.88 -5.66
N GLU A 14 -2.11 0.29 -5.58
CA GLU A 14 -2.78 1.59 -5.62
C GLU A 14 -3.55 1.80 -6.94
N ARG A 15 -2.90 1.53 -8.07
CA ARG A 15 -3.55 1.63 -9.39
C ARG A 15 -4.74 0.68 -9.51
N ASN A 16 -4.60 -0.56 -9.07
CA ASN A 16 -5.68 -1.56 -9.10
C ASN A 16 -6.81 -1.19 -8.13
N MET A 17 -6.48 -0.56 -7.00
CA MET A 17 -7.44 -0.01 -6.05
C MET A 17 -8.29 1.08 -6.69
N GLU A 18 -7.71 2.04 -7.43
CA GLU A 18 -8.49 3.10 -8.11
C GLU A 18 -9.52 2.51 -9.09
N VAL A 19 -9.14 1.44 -9.80
CA VAL A 19 -10.05 0.73 -10.71
C VAL A 19 -11.19 0.04 -9.96
N GLN A 20 -10.89 -0.59 -8.82
CA GLN A 20 -11.88 -1.31 -8.01
C GLN A 20 -12.72 -0.43 -7.07
N LEU A 21 -12.22 0.74 -6.65
CA LEU A 21 -12.93 1.73 -5.82
C LEU A 21 -14.21 2.22 -6.48
N LYS A 22 -14.28 2.15 -7.81
CA LYS A 22 -15.49 2.41 -8.58
C LYS A 22 -16.65 1.45 -8.26
N TYR A 23 -16.36 0.33 -7.59
CA TYR A 23 -17.31 -0.75 -7.32
C TYR A 23 -17.49 -1.14 -5.83
N ASN A 24 -16.58 -0.78 -4.91
CA ASN A 24 -16.85 -0.76 -3.46
C ASN A 24 -15.64 -0.24 -2.65
N ARG A 25 -15.89 0.31 -1.46
CA ARG A 25 -14.86 0.82 -0.54
C ARG A 25 -13.90 -0.28 -0.08
N LEU A 26 -12.66 -0.21 -0.54
CA LEU A 26 -11.58 -1.15 -0.21
C LEU A 26 -10.93 -0.79 1.12
N ARG A 27 -10.82 -1.81 1.98
CA ARG A 27 -10.15 -1.74 3.29
C ARG A 27 -8.66 -1.40 3.13
N TYR A 28 -8.06 -1.74 1.99
CA TYR A 28 -6.71 -1.31 1.62
C TYR A 28 -6.51 0.21 1.63
N SER A 29 -7.43 0.98 1.05
CA SER A 29 -7.32 2.46 0.99
C SER A 29 -7.24 3.08 2.38
N ASN A 30 -8.12 2.65 3.28
CA ASN A 30 -8.16 3.14 4.65
C ASN A 30 -6.86 2.80 5.40
N GLU A 31 -6.32 1.60 5.20
CA GLU A 31 -5.06 1.21 5.82
C GLU A 31 -3.86 1.99 5.25
N VAL A 32 -3.84 2.28 3.94
CA VAL A 32 -2.82 3.16 3.36
C VAL A 32 -2.86 4.53 4.02
N SER A 33 -4.03 5.17 4.08
CA SER A 33 -4.19 6.49 4.71
C SER A 33 -3.81 6.49 6.19
N ASN A 34 -4.21 5.45 6.92
CA ASN A 34 -3.86 5.29 8.33
C ASN A 34 -2.33 5.15 8.51
N MET A 35 -1.67 4.31 7.71
CA MET A 35 -0.22 4.11 7.80
C MET A 35 0.54 5.38 7.40
N PHE A 36 0.07 6.15 6.42
CA PHE A 36 0.70 7.42 6.05
C PHE A 36 0.57 8.46 7.17
N THR A 37 -0.59 8.50 7.83
CA THR A 37 -0.84 9.41 8.96
C THR A 37 -0.03 9.01 10.19
N VAL A 38 -0.02 7.73 10.57
CA VAL A 38 0.68 7.21 11.75
C VAL A 38 2.19 7.37 11.63
N ASN A 39 2.74 7.20 10.43
CA ASN A 39 4.18 7.34 10.22
C ASN A 39 4.57 8.73 9.77
N ASP A 40 3.64 9.68 9.60
CA ASP A 40 3.92 11.02 9.10
C ASP A 40 4.76 10.95 7.80
N VAL A 41 4.22 10.26 6.80
CA VAL A 41 4.86 10.05 5.49
C VAL A 41 3.87 10.35 4.36
N SER A 42 4.39 10.85 3.24
CA SER A 42 3.58 11.23 2.08
C SER A 42 3.75 10.29 0.89
N THR A 43 4.76 9.40 0.90
CA THR A 43 5.01 8.47 -0.20
C THR A 43 5.27 7.05 0.30
N TYR A 44 5.01 6.05 -0.54
CA TYR A 44 5.40 4.67 -0.23
C TYR A 44 6.91 4.51 -0.07
N TYR A 45 7.71 5.34 -0.76
CA TYR A 45 9.16 5.32 -0.60
C TYR A 45 9.57 5.70 0.82
N ASP A 46 9.00 6.79 1.35
CA ASP A 46 9.24 7.25 2.72
C ASP A 46 8.76 6.21 3.73
N LEU A 47 7.60 5.58 3.47
CA LEU A 47 7.09 4.50 4.32
C LEU A 47 8.04 3.29 4.34
N ILE A 48 8.59 2.89 3.20
CA ILE A 48 9.55 1.78 3.11
C ILE A 48 10.83 2.11 3.89
N GLN A 49 11.34 3.35 3.78
CA GLN A 49 12.54 3.78 4.49
C GLN A 49 12.32 3.90 6.01
N LYS A 50 11.20 4.51 6.42
CA LYS A 50 10.88 4.76 7.83
C LYS A 50 10.40 3.50 8.55
N ASN A 51 9.57 2.68 7.89
CA ASN A 51 8.94 1.52 8.50
C ASN A 51 8.63 0.40 7.49
N ILE A 52 9.68 -0.31 7.08
CA ILE A 52 9.57 -1.44 6.14
C ILE A 52 8.58 -2.53 6.57
N ARG A 53 8.38 -2.73 7.88
CA ARG A 53 7.45 -3.75 8.40
C ARG A 53 6.00 -3.43 8.03
N GLN A 54 5.61 -2.16 8.11
CA GLN A 54 4.27 -1.74 7.75
C GLN A 54 4.06 -1.69 6.24
N ALA A 55 5.08 -1.29 5.46
CA ALA A 55 5.03 -1.41 4.00
C ALA A 55 4.83 -2.88 3.55
N LEU A 56 5.48 -3.84 4.22
CA LEU A 56 5.26 -5.27 3.99
C LEU A 56 3.85 -5.72 4.40
N ALA A 57 3.28 -5.15 5.47
CA ALA A 57 1.92 -5.45 5.89
C ALA A 57 0.89 -4.97 4.84
N LEU A 58 1.08 -3.76 4.30
CA LEU A 58 0.27 -3.25 3.19
C LEU A 58 0.34 -4.19 1.98
N ARG A 59 1.53 -4.62 1.58
CA ARG A 59 1.66 -5.58 0.47
C ARG A 59 0.90 -6.89 0.73
N ARG A 60 0.91 -7.41 1.95
CA ARG A 60 0.14 -8.62 2.29
C ARG A 60 -1.37 -8.36 2.20
N LEU A 61 -1.81 -7.19 2.64
CA LEU A 61 -3.21 -6.76 2.52
C LEU A 61 -3.62 -6.64 1.05
N ALA A 62 -2.80 -6.01 0.21
CA ALA A 62 -3.01 -5.91 -1.24
C ALA A 62 -3.15 -7.28 -1.90
N LYS A 63 -2.29 -8.24 -1.56
CA LYS A 63 -2.43 -9.63 -2.05
C LYS A 63 -3.74 -10.29 -1.60
N ARG A 64 -4.14 -10.07 -0.35
CA ARG A 64 -5.38 -10.63 0.21
C ARG A 64 -6.62 -10.03 -0.45
N GLU A 65 -6.56 -8.77 -0.85
CA GLU A 65 -7.63 -8.05 -1.53
C GLU A 65 -7.57 -8.19 -3.07
N HIS A 66 -6.70 -9.06 -3.59
CA HIS A 66 -6.52 -9.29 -5.04
C HIS A 66 -6.18 -8.01 -5.83
N LEU A 67 -5.39 -7.12 -5.21
CA LEU A 67 -4.88 -5.89 -5.82
C LEU A 67 -3.49 -6.09 -6.45
N LEU A 68 -2.87 -7.25 -6.25
CA LEU A 68 -1.55 -7.66 -6.73
C LEU A 68 -1.64 -8.93 -7.57
#